data_AF-A0A839BRW8-F1
#
_entry.id   AF-A0A839BRW8-F1
#
_cell.length_a   1.000
_cell.length_b   1.000
_cell.length_c   1.000
_cell.angle_alpha   90.00
_cell.angle_beta   90.00
_cell.angle_gamma   90.00
#
_symmetry.space_group_name_H-M   'P 1'
#
loop_
_entity.id
_entity.type
_entity.pdbx_description
1 polymer ?
#
loop_
_entity_poly.entity_id
_entity_poly.type
_entity_poly.pdbx_seq_one_letter_code
_entity_poly.pdbx_strand_id
1 'polypeptide(L)' 'MVRRVLLMGFILAAFSANAGRITMSNPEQSTTANGQTLCVYSSSIYTFTFTTRSKKCPYSKTFDTDDSK' A
#
# COMPACT_ATOMS: atom_id res chain seq x y z
N MET A 1 26.91 25.07 23.57
CA MET A 1 25.76 24.15 23.70
C MET A 1 24.76 24.22 22.55
N VAL A 2 24.47 25.41 21.97
CA VAL A 2 23.50 25.61 20.87
C VAL A 2 23.82 24.84 19.57
N ARG A 3 25.10 24.64 19.23
CA ARG A 3 25.53 24.02 17.95
C ARG A 3 25.21 22.52 17.83
N ARG A 4 25.08 21.80 18.96
CA ARG A 4 24.69 20.37 18.97
C ARG A 4 23.17 20.18 18.98
N VAL A 5 22.42 21.15 19.49
CA VAL A 5 20.94 21.14 19.50
C VAL A 5 20.38 21.31 18.08
N LEU A 6 21.02 22.18 17.27
CA LEU A 6 20.67 22.36 15.86
C LEU A 6 20.87 21.10 15.01
N LEU A 7 21.92 20.32 15.29
CA LEU A 7 22.18 19.06 14.58
C LEU A 7 21.18 17.96 14.94
N MET A 8 20.67 17.93 16.17
CA MET A 8 19.65 16.96 16.58
C MET A 8 18.24 17.30 16.08
N GLY A 9 17.92 18.58 15.88
CA GLY A 9 16.62 18.99 15.32
C GLY A 9 16.41 18.57 13.86
N PHE A 10 17.48 18.48 13.06
CA PHE A 10 17.40 18.10 11.64
C PHE A 10 17.11 16.62 11.41
N ILE A 11 17.52 15.74 12.34
CA ILE A 11 17.35 14.28 12.19
C ILE A 11 15.89 13.86 12.44
N LEU A 12 15.15 14.60 13.28
CA LEU A 12 13.76 14.30 13.63
C LEU A 12 12.75 14.59 12.50
N ALA A 13 13.11 15.41 11.51
CA ALA A 13 12.23 15.76 10.39
C ALA A 13 12.12 14.67 9.32
N ALA A 14 12.99 13.65 9.33
CA ALA A 14 13.03 12.62 8.29
C ALA A 14 11.98 11.50 8.48
N PHE A 15 11.23 11.50 9.59
CA PHE A 15 10.23 10.47 9.91
C PHE A 15 8.79 10.92 9.65
N SER A 16 8.55 11.68 8.59
CA SER A 16 7.20 11.82 8.04
C SER A 16 6.86 10.55 7.26
N ALA A 17 6.40 9.51 7.95
CA ALA A 17 5.77 8.36 7.32
C ALA A 17 4.49 8.84 6.63
N ASN A 18 4.55 9.04 5.32
CA ASN A 18 3.39 9.48 4.55
C ASN A 18 2.37 8.34 4.52
N ALA A 19 1.33 8.41 5.35
CA ALA A 19 0.27 7.40 5.48
C ALA A 19 -0.68 7.33 4.25
N GLY A 20 -0.27 7.93 3.12
CA GLY A 20 -1.00 7.94 1.85
C GLY A 20 -0.82 6.66 1.02
N ARG A 21 0.07 5.73 1.40
CA ARG A 21 0.29 4.50 0.63
C ARG A 21 0.40 3.29 1.53
N ILE A 22 -0.21 2.19 1.13
CA ILE A 22 -0.18 0.91 1.83
C ILE A 22 0.27 -0.20 0.89
N THR A 23 1.24 -1.01 1.33
CA THR A 23 1.64 -2.23 0.63
C THR A 23 0.94 -3.42 1.28
N MET A 24 0.20 -4.18 0.49
CA MET A 24 -0.54 -5.35 0.93
C MET A 24 -0.04 -6.59 0.20
N SER A 25 -0.23 -7.75 0.82
CA SER A 25 0.27 -9.02 0.33
C SER A 25 -0.77 -10.11 0.46
N ASN A 26 -0.55 -11.24 -0.23
CA ASN A 26 -1.40 -12.42 -0.16
C ASN A 26 -2.87 -12.13 -0.57
N PRO A 27 -3.11 -11.67 -1.81
CA PRO A 27 -4.46 -11.38 -2.27
C PRO A 27 -5.30 -12.64 -2.43
N GLU A 28 -6.59 -12.52 -2.18
CA GLU A 28 -7.55 -13.53 -2.63
C GLU A 28 -7.75 -13.41 -4.14
N GLN A 29 -7.77 -14.56 -4.81
CA GLN A 29 -7.87 -14.65 -6.26
C GLN A 29 -9.18 -15.32 -6.68
N SER A 30 -9.87 -14.71 -7.62
CA SER A 30 -11.01 -15.32 -8.31
C SER A 30 -11.00 -15.00 -9.81
N THR A 31 -11.76 -15.76 -10.59
CA THR A 31 -11.94 -15.51 -12.02
C THR A 31 -13.28 -14.82 -12.26
N THR A 32 -13.25 -13.69 -12.95
CA THR A 32 -14.45 -12.95 -13.36
C THR A 32 -15.12 -13.61 -14.56
N ALA A 33 -16.41 -13.33 -14.77
CA ALA A 33 -17.17 -13.83 -15.93
C ALA A 33 -16.54 -13.45 -17.28
N ASN A 34 -15.79 -12.34 -17.33
CA ASN A 34 -15.12 -11.85 -18.53
C ASN A 34 -13.73 -12.50 -18.75
N GLY A 35 -13.39 -13.56 -18.01
CA GLY A 35 -12.10 -14.25 -18.11
C GLY A 35 -10.91 -13.49 -17.52
N GLN A 36 -11.15 -12.36 -16.84
CA GLN A 36 -10.11 -11.64 -16.10
C GLN A 36 -9.97 -12.21 -14.69
N THR A 37 -8.80 -12.05 -14.10
CA THR A 37 -8.50 -12.41 -12.71
C THR A 37 -8.78 -11.22 -11.80
N LEU A 38 -9.60 -11.44 -10.78
CA LEU A 38 -9.87 -10.50 -9.71
C LEU A 38 -8.96 -10.79 -8.51
N CYS A 39 -8.28 -9.76 -8.03
CA CYS A 39 -7.37 -9.82 -6.90
C CYS A 39 -7.90 -8.91 -5.78
N VAL A 40 -8.22 -9.48 -4.63
CA VAL A 40 -8.71 -8.74 -3.47
C VAL A 40 -7.61 -8.70 -2.42
N TYR A 41 -7.15 -7.49 -2.08
CA TYR A 41 -6.17 -7.25 -1.03
C TYR A 41 -6.88 -6.68 0.19
N SER A 42 -6.91 -7.42 1.28
CA SER A 42 -7.62 -7.05 2.50
C SER A 42 -6.68 -6.91 3.69
N SER A 43 -6.95 -5.91 4.52
CA SER A 43 -6.36 -5.70 5.85
C SER A 43 -7.50 -5.36 6.82
N SER A 44 -7.20 -5.13 8.09
CA SER A 44 -8.20 -4.81 9.11
C SER A 44 -9.02 -3.55 8.84
N ILE A 45 -8.49 -2.61 8.03
CA ILE A 45 -9.11 -1.30 7.77
C ILE A 45 -9.23 -0.93 6.29
N TYR A 46 -8.64 -1.70 5.37
CA TYR A 46 -8.66 -1.41 3.94
C TYR A 46 -8.95 -2.67 3.14
N THR A 47 -9.74 -2.53 2.08
CA THR A 47 -9.94 -3.56 1.06
C THR A 47 -9.76 -2.92 -0.31
N PHE A 48 -8.80 -3.42 -1.08
CA PHE A 48 -8.53 -2.97 -2.44
C PHE A 48 -8.78 -4.09 -3.44
N THR A 49 -9.37 -3.71 -4.57
CA THR A 49 -9.68 -4.64 -5.65
C THR A 49 -8.84 -4.30 -6.87
N PHE A 50 -8.19 -5.31 -7.46
CA PHE A 50 -7.35 -5.16 -8.63
C PHE A 50 -7.72 -6.22 -9.67
N THR A 51 -8.15 -5.78 -10.85
CA THR A 51 -8.48 -6.69 -11.96
C THR A 51 -7.33 -6.74 -12.95
N THR A 52 -6.94 -7.94 -13.36
CA THR A 52 -5.86 -8.15 -14.32
C THR A 52 -6.21 -9.26 -15.32
N ARG A 53 -5.66 -9.18 -16.53
CA ARG A 53 -5.72 -10.28 -17.51
C ARG A 53 -4.69 -11.38 -17.25
N SER A 54 -3.74 -11.12 -16.33
CA SER A 54 -2.77 -12.13 -15.90
C SER A 54 -3.49 -13.29 -15.21
N LYS A 55 -2.99 -14.52 -15.42
CA LYS A 55 -3.51 -15.72 -14.73
C LYS A 55 -3.30 -15.70 -13.22
N LYS A 56 -2.38 -14.86 -12.72
CA LYS A 56 -2.03 -14.77 -11.30
C LYS A 56 -2.00 -13.32 -10.82
N CYS A 57 -2.46 -13.12 -9.59
CA CYS A 57 -2.35 -11.86 -8.87
C CYS A 57 -0.89 -11.61 -8.46
N PRO A 58 -0.41 -10.36 -8.49
CA PRO A 58 0.85 -10.01 -7.85
C PRO A 58 0.81 -10.40 -6.37
N TYR A 59 1.85 -11.05 -5.86
CA TYR A 59 1.85 -11.44 -4.44
C TYR A 59 1.73 -10.22 -3.52
N SER A 60 2.40 -9.13 -3.87
CA SER A 60 2.35 -7.87 -3.14
C SER A 60 2.07 -6.70 -4.09
N LYS A 61 1.29 -5.73 -3.62
CA LYS A 61 0.96 -4.52 -4.37
C LYS A 61 0.79 -3.34 -3.41
N THR A 62 1.29 -2.18 -3.84
CA THR A 62 1.07 -0.91 -3.15
C THR A 62 -0.15 -0.21 -3.74
N PHE A 63 -0.97 0.33 -2.85
CA PHE A 63 -2.15 1.12 -3.13
C PHE A 63 -1.99 2.49 -2.50
N ASP A 64 -2.61 3.48 -3.12
CA ASP A 64 -2.82 4.75 -2.45
C ASP A 64 -4.00 4.59 -1.48
N THR A 65 -3.89 5.08 -0.26
CA THR A 65 -4.97 4.96 0.73
C THR A 65 -6.10 5.96 0.44
N ASP A 66 -5.83 7.03 -0.31
CA ASP A 66 -6.87 7.98 -0.74
C ASP A 66 -7.86 7.32 -1.74
N ASP A 67 -7.41 6.32 -2.52
CA ASP A 67 -8.24 5.55 -3.45
C ASP A 67 -9.35 4.72 -2.74
N SER A 68 -9.28 4.58 -1.41
CA SER A 68 -10.24 3.79 -0.62
C SER A 68 -11.40 4.60 -0.04
N LYS A 69 -11.45 5.91 -0.30
CA LYS A 69 -12.44 6.84 0.24
C LYS A 69 -13.70 6.96 -0.61
#